data_AF-A0A521WMA9-F1
#
_entry.id   AF-A0A521WMA9-F1
#
_cell.length_a   1.000
_cell.length_b   1.000
_cell.length_c   1.000
_cell.angle_alpha   90.00
_cell.angle_beta   90.00
_cell.angle_gamma   90.00
#
_symmetry.space_group_name_H-M   'P 1'
#
loop_
_entity.id
_entity.type
_entity.pdbx_description
1 polymer ?
#
loop_
_entity_poly.entity_id
_entity_poly.type
_entity_poly.pdbx_seq_one_letter_code
_entity_poly.pdbx_strand_id
1 'polypeptide(L)'
;MSRTTLRNIIEHGEEGHGMPLIGALIGAAGAIVLAIGAANDTGALAIAGGIILAVGLMAMLVIQHMTVEYGIFGRLDKLEKK
;
A
#
# COMPACT_ATOMS: atom_id res chain seq x y z
N MET A 1 28.74 -2.74 -17.90
CA MET A 1 27.31 -2.60 -17.52
C MET A 1 26.75 -1.39 -18.25
N SER A 2 25.71 -1.57 -19.09
CA SER A 2 25.21 -0.50 -19.98
C SER A 2 24.33 0.50 -19.24
N ARG A 3 24.40 1.79 -19.61
CA ARG A 3 23.51 2.86 -19.08
C ARG A 3 22.03 2.54 -19.24
N THR A 4 21.66 1.83 -20.31
CA THR A 4 20.28 1.35 -20.52
C THR A 4 19.85 0.31 -19.48
N THR A 5 20.76 -0.53 -19.01
CA THR A 5 20.50 -1.51 -17.95
C THR A 5 20.29 -0.83 -16.60
N LEU A 6 21.10 0.20 -16.28
CA LEU A 6 20.92 1.00 -15.06
C LEU A 6 19.59 1.75 -15.06
N ARG A 7 19.19 2.33 -16.20
CA ARG A 7 17.92 3.06 -16.30
C ARG A 7 16.72 2.14 -16.07
N ASN A 8 16.68 0.97 -16.70
CA ASN A 8 15.57 0.03 -16.51
C ASN A 8 15.49 -0.54 -15.08
N ILE A 9 16.61 -0.67 -14.37
CA ILE A 9 16.61 -1.10 -12.95
C ILE A 9 16.04 0.00 -12.03
N ILE A 10 16.31 1.27 -12.34
CA ILE A 10 15.80 2.42 -11.57
C ILE A 10 14.32 2.65 -11.86
N GLU A 11 13.94 2.62 -13.14
CA GLU A 11 12.57 2.84 -13.61
C GLU A 11 11.60 1.78 -13.04
N HIS A 12 11.95 0.49 -13.11
CA HIS A 12 11.17 -0.58 -12.46
C HIS A 12 11.36 -0.65 -10.93
N GLY A 13 12.29 0.10 -10.36
CA GLY A 13 12.51 0.19 -8.92
C GLY A 13 11.49 1.08 -8.22
N GLU A 14 10.96 2.10 -8.90
CA GLU A 14 10.05 3.10 -8.33
C GLU A 14 8.56 2.77 -8.56
N GLU A 15 8.24 1.99 -9.60
CA GLU A 15 6.86 1.63 -9.97
C GLU A 15 6.09 0.88 -8.86
N GLY A 16 6.78 0.19 -7.95
CA GLY A 16 6.15 -0.56 -6.85
C GLY A 16 5.61 0.30 -5.69
N HIS A 17 6.01 1.58 -5.57
CA HIS A 17 5.63 2.43 -4.42
C HIS A 17 4.25 3.07 -4.54
N GLY A 18 3.73 3.28 -5.76
CA GLY A 18 2.44 3.93 -5.95
C GLY A 18 1.24 3.05 -5.56
N MET A 19 1.38 1.74 -5.69
CA MET A 19 0.30 0.77 -5.46
C MET A 19 -0.16 0.69 -4.00
N PRO A 20 0.72 0.58 -2.99
CA PRO A 20 0.32 0.60 -1.57
C PRO A 20 -0.44 1.89 -1.18
N LEU A 21 -0.15 3.01 -1.85
CA LEU A 21 -0.80 4.29 -1.58
C LEU A 21 -2.32 4.24 -1.78
N ILE A 22 -2.81 3.38 -2.67
CA ILE A 22 -4.24 3.19 -2.91
C ILE A 22 -4.94 2.68 -1.64
N GLY A 23 -4.33 1.70 -0.96
CA GLY A 23 -4.85 1.20 0.32
C GLY A 23 -4.87 2.29 1.39
N ALA A 24 -3.80 3.10 1.45
CA ALA A 24 -3.70 4.23 2.37
C ALA A 24 -4.79 5.29 2.13
N LEU A 25 -5.10 5.61 0.86
CA LEU A 25 -6.16 6.56 0.50
C LEU A 25 -7.55 6.06 0.91
N ILE A 26 -7.83 4.77 0.70
CA ILE A 26 -9.08 4.15 1.17
C ILE A 26 -9.16 4.22 2.70
N GLY A 27 -8.06 3.90 3.38
CA GLY A 27 -7.96 4.01 4.84
C GLY A 27 -8.25 5.42 5.33
N ALA A 28 -7.65 6.43 4.70
CA ALA A 28 -7.87 7.84 5.02
C ALA A 28 -9.33 8.27 4.81
N ALA A 29 -9.98 7.83 3.74
CA ALA A 29 -11.40 8.07 3.52
C ALA A 29 -12.25 7.45 4.66
N GLY A 30 -11.93 6.22 5.08
CA GLY A 30 -12.56 5.57 6.23
C GLY A 30 -12.35 6.35 7.54
N ALA A 31 -11.15 6.88 7.78
CA ALA A 31 -10.85 7.72 8.94
C ALA A 31 -11.73 8.96 8.99
N ILE A 32 -11.93 9.63 7.84
CA ILE A 32 -12.79 10.81 7.73
C ILE A 32 -14.24 10.45 8.04
N VAL A 33 -14.77 9.37 7.45
CA VAL A 33 -16.14 8.91 7.71
C VAL A 33 -16.32 8.53 9.18
N LEU A 34 -15.33 7.85 9.78
CA LEU A 34 -15.32 7.49 11.19
C LEU A 34 -15.37 8.74 12.07
N ALA A 35 -14.55 9.74 11.78
CA ALA A 35 -14.52 10.99 12.53
C ALA A 35 -15.84 11.75 12.42
N ILE A 36 -16.46 11.80 11.24
CA ILE A 36 -17.78 12.41 11.04
C ILE A 36 -18.85 11.65 11.83
N GLY A 37 -18.81 10.32 11.81
CA GLY A 37 -19.76 9.50 12.57
C GLY A 37 -19.62 9.68 14.08
N ALA A 38 -18.39 9.72 14.58
CA ALA A 38 -18.09 9.94 15.98
C ALA A 38 -18.46 11.36 16.45
N ALA A 39 -18.23 12.39 15.62
CA ALA A 39 -18.56 13.77 15.96
C ALA A 39 -20.07 14.05 15.98
N ASN A 40 -20.87 13.26 15.27
CA ASN A 40 -22.32 13.43 15.16
C ASN A 40 -23.12 12.38 15.95
N ASP A 41 -22.48 11.62 16.86
CA ASP A 41 -23.09 10.50 17.61
C ASP A 41 -23.84 9.49 16.73
N THR A 42 -23.42 9.37 15.47
CA THR A 42 -24.06 8.50 14.48
C THR A 42 -23.32 7.18 14.46
N GLY A 43 -23.75 6.27 15.36
CA GLY A 43 -23.08 4.98 15.58
C GLY A 43 -22.90 4.15 14.29
N ALA A 44 -23.91 4.11 13.42
CA ALA A 44 -23.81 3.39 12.14
C ALA A 44 -22.72 3.96 11.22
N LEU A 45 -22.58 5.29 11.19
CA LEU A 45 -21.59 5.96 10.35
C LEU A 45 -20.17 5.78 10.91
N ALA A 46 -20.03 5.84 12.24
CA ALA A 46 -18.77 5.55 12.91
C ALA A 46 -18.32 4.09 12.65
N ILE A 47 -19.23 3.12 12.75
CA ILE A 47 -18.94 1.72 12.45
C ILE A 47 -18.51 1.55 10.99
N ALA A 48 -19.25 2.12 10.04
CA ALA A 48 -18.91 2.04 8.62
C ALA A 48 -17.53 2.65 8.33
N GLY A 49 -17.24 3.84 8.86
CA GLY A 49 -15.94 4.47 8.72
C GLY A 49 -14.80 3.65 9.32
N GLY A 50 -15.01 3.06 10.50
CA GLY A 50 -14.04 2.17 11.14
C GLY A 50 -13.74 0.92 10.31
N ILE A 51 -14.75 0.32 9.69
CA ILE A 51 -14.57 -0.83 8.78
C ILE A 51 -13.75 -0.40 7.55
N ILE A 52 -14.10 0.72 6.92
CA ILE A 52 -13.38 1.22 5.73
C ILE A 52 -11.92 1.53 6.07
N LEU A 53 -11.67 2.15 7.23
CA LEU A 53 -10.32 2.40 7.75
C LEU A 53 -9.54 1.09 7.86
N ALA A 54 -10.10 0.10 8.58
CA ALA A 54 -9.44 -1.18 8.82
C ALA A 54 -9.14 -1.92 7.51
N VAL A 55 -10.10 -1.97 6.57
CA VAL A 55 -9.91 -2.60 5.27
C VAL A 55 -8.84 -1.88 4.45
N GLY A 56 -8.83 -0.54 4.43
CA GLY A 56 -7.82 0.25 3.74
C GLY A 56 -6.40 0.00 4.26
N LEU A 57 -6.24 -0.05 5.58
CA LEU A 57 -4.95 -0.38 6.22
C LEU A 57 -4.50 -1.82 5.88
N MET A 58 -5.41 -2.79 5.96
CA MET A 58 -5.09 -4.17 5.58
C MET A 58 -4.72 -4.29 4.11
N ALA A 59 -5.44 -3.61 3.22
CA ALA A 59 -5.12 -3.58 1.79
C ALA A 59 -3.74 -2.97 1.53
N MET A 60 -3.41 -1.85 2.20
CA MET A 60 -2.08 -1.24 2.09
C MET A 60 -0.96 -2.23 2.47
N LEU A 61 -1.10 -2.91 3.61
CA LEU A 61 -0.11 -3.87 4.09
C LEU A 61 0.05 -5.06 3.13
N VAL A 62 -1.07 -5.63 2.67
CA VAL A 62 -1.05 -6.76 1.73
C VAL A 62 -0.41 -6.35 0.40
N ILE A 63 -0.80 -5.20 -0.16
CA ILE A 63 -0.23 -4.71 -1.41
C ILE A 63 1.27 -4.46 -1.24
N GLN A 64 1.71 -3.82 -0.16
CA GLN A 64 3.12 -3.58 0.12
C GLN A 64 3.90 -4.90 0.20
N HIS A 65 3.40 -5.88 0.95
CA HIS A 65 4.04 -7.17 1.08
C HIS A 65 4.20 -7.86 -0.28
N MET A 66 3.14 -7.88 -1.09
CA MET A 66 3.14 -8.55 -2.39
C MET A 66 3.95 -7.84 -3.48
N THR A 67 3.99 -6.51 -3.46
CA THR A 67 4.59 -5.73 -4.57
C THR A 67 6.02 -5.29 -4.26
N VAL A 68 6.29 -4.88 -3.03
CA VAL A 68 7.59 -4.35 -2.63
C VAL A 68 8.45 -5.47 -2.04
N GLU A 69 7.96 -6.16 -1.02
CA GLU A 69 8.77 -7.11 -0.26
C GLU A 69 9.08 -8.39 -1.06
N TYR A 70 8.05 -9.01 -1.65
CA TYR A 70 8.26 -10.14 -2.57
C TYR A 70 9.12 -9.77 -3.79
N GLY A 71 8.95 -8.56 -4.31
CA GLY A 71 9.76 -8.04 -5.41
C GLY A 71 11.24 -7.91 -5.04
N ILE A 72 11.53 -7.42 -3.83
CA ILE A 72 12.89 -7.33 -3.29
C ILE A 72 13.46 -8.73 -3.04
N PHE A 73 12.71 -9.62 -2.39
CA PHE A 73 13.17 -10.97 -2.08
C PHE A 73 13.55 -11.75 -3.35
N GLY A 74 12.71 -11.71 -4.38
CA GLY A 74 13.00 -12.39 -5.65
C GLY A 74 14.22 -11.81 -6.39
N ARG A 75 14.55 -10.53 -6.16
CA ARG A 75 15.79 -9.92 -6.69
C ARG A 75 17.01 -10.38 -5.90
N LEU A 76 16.90 -10.49 -4.58
CA LEU A 76 17.98 -10.96 -3.71
C LEU A 76 18.31 -12.45 -3.96
N ASP A 77 17.30 -13.32 -4.05
CA ASP A 77 17.49 -14.75 -4.34
C ASP A 77 18.18 -15.00 -5.69
N LYS A 78 17.88 -14.17 -6.70
CA LYS A 78 18.56 -14.20 -8.01
C LYS A 78 20.02 -13.75 -7.95
N LEU A 79 20.39 -12.92 -6.98
CA LEU A 79 21.76 -12.47 -6.77
C LEU A 79 22.56 -13.49 -5.96
N GLU A 80 21.92 -14.20 -5.03
CA GLU A 80 22.55 -15.27 -4.24
C GLU A 80 22.85 -16.52 -5.06
N LYS A 81 21.99 -16.87 -6.03
CA LYS A 81 22.16 -18.03 -6.92
C LYS A 81 23.11 -17.79 -8.10
N LYS A 82 23.84 -16.67 -8.12
CA LYS A 82 24.79 -16.30 -9.16
C LYS A 82 26.22 -16.33 -8.65
#